data_AF-A0A183VFQ4-F1
#
_entry.id   AF-A0A183VFQ4-F1
#
_cell.length_a   1.000
_cell.length_b   1.000
_cell.length_c   1.000
_cell.angle_alpha   90.00
_cell.angle_beta   90.00
_cell.angle_gamma   90.00
#
_symmetry.space_group_name_H-M   'P 1'
#
loop_
_entity.id
_entity.type
_entity.pdbx_description
1 polymer ?
#
loop_
_entity_poly.entity_id
_entity_poly.type
_entity_poly.pdbx_seq_one_letter_code
_entity_poly.pdbx_strand_id
1 'polypeptide(L)'
;MLVQMGTSLLGDFEQQYSVQTAEITSRIGRLATLEKHERLAGIQQVQRLLVDVENLLEQMELTVRELDPSSSERGKYELRVRSYRNDKKQLDSELDKAVERLKENADRDELMAFDNEISLDQQDQLIENTERLERTSRRLQDTYRMVVETEQVGLVSFWSDGLMTV
;
A
#
# COMPACT_ATOMS: atom_id res chain seq x y z
N MET A 1 -2.20 26.39 -6.07
CA MET A 1 -1.58 25.60 -7.16
C MET A 1 -1.16 24.21 -6.66
N LEU A 2 -0.39 24.09 -5.58
CA LEU A 2 -0.02 22.78 -4.98
C LEU A 2 -1.23 21.93 -4.53
N VAL A 3 -2.25 22.54 -3.91
CA VAL A 3 -3.48 21.82 -3.48
C VAL A 3 -4.25 21.21 -4.67
N GLN A 4 -4.36 21.93 -5.79
CA GLN A 4 -5.00 21.41 -7.00
C GLN A 4 -4.24 20.25 -7.64
N MET A 5 -2.91 20.21 -7.49
CA MET A 5 -2.09 19.10 -8.00
C MET A 5 -2.26 17.86 -7.12
N GLY A 6 -2.31 18.02 -5.80
CA GLY A 6 -2.54 16.92 -4.86
C GLY A 6 -3.92 16.27 -5.03
N THR A 7 -4.97 17.06 -5.30
CA THR A 7 -6.33 16.54 -5.51
C THR A 7 -6.51 15.86 -6.87
N SER A 8 -5.85 16.36 -7.92
CA SER A 8 -5.80 15.67 -9.22
C SER A 8 -5.12 14.31 -9.10
N LEU A 9 -3.98 14.25 -8.41
CA LEU A 9 -3.23 13.02 -8.18
C LEU A 9 -4.05 11.99 -7.40
N LEU A 10 -4.78 12.43 -6.36
CA LEU A 10 -5.67 11.54 -5.61
C LEU A 10 -6.82 11.00 -6.46
N GLY A 11 -7.33 11.79 -7.42
CA GLY A 11 -8.31 11.33 -8.40
C GLY A 11 -7.75 10.22 -9.30
N ASP A 12 -6.51 10.38 -9.77
CA ASP A 12 -5.83 9.35 -10.59
C ASP A 12 -5.61 8.07 -9.80
N PHE A 13 -5.23 8.17 -8.52
CA PHE A 13 -5.12 7.01 -7.63
C PHE A 13 -6.46 6.30 -7.41
N GLU A 14 -7.57 7.03 -7.26
CA GLU A 14 -8.89 6.42 -7.14
C GLU A 14 -9.28 5.63 -8.40
N GLN A 15 -8.98 6.17 -9.58
CA GLN A 15 -9.20 5.47 -10.84
C GLN A 15 -8.35 4.21 -10.93
N GLN A 16 -7.06 4.30 -10.60
CA GLN A 16 -6.15 3.15 -10.60
C GLN A 16 -6.63 2.06 -9.63
N TYR A 17 -7.03 2.45 -8.41
CA TYR A 17 -7.57 1.54 -7.41
C TYR A 17 -8.82 0.82 -7.93
N SER A 18 -9.74 1.54 -8.56
CA SER A 18 -10.96 0.96 -9.13
C SER A 18 -10.66 -0.05 -10.23
N VAL A 19 -9.67 0.21 -11.09
CA VAL A 19 -9.28 -0.70 -12.17
C VAL A 19 -8.62 -1.96 -11.61
N GLN A 20 -7.66 -1.80 -10.69
CA GLN A 20 -6.93 -2.93 -10.10
C GLN A 20 -7.86 -3.84 -9.28
N THR A 21 -8.77 -3.28 -8.47
CA THR A 21 -9.72 -4.08 -7.69
C THR A 21 -10.70 -4.84 -8.58
N ALA A 22 -11.22 -4.23 -9.65
CA ALA A 22 -12.06 -4.93 -10.63
C ALA A 22 -11.30 -6.08 -11.32
N GLU A 23 -10.03 -5.87 -11.67
CA GLU A 23 -9.18 -6.91 -12.23
C GLU A 23 -8.95 -8.06 -11.24
N ILE A 24 -8.64 -7.74 -9.98
CA ILE A 24 -8.47 -8.72 -8.88
C ILE A 24 -9.73 -9.56 -8.74
N THR A 25 -10.90 -8.94 -8.57
CA THR A 25 -12.18 -9.65 -8.42
C THR A 25 -12.46 -10.56 -9.62
N SER A 26 -12.23 -10.06 -10.84
CA SER A 26 -12.42 -10.87 -12.05
C SER A 26 -11.49 -12.08 -12.10
N ARG A 27 -10.21 -11.90 -11.72
CA ARG A 27 -9.22 -12.98 -11.71
C ARG A 27 -9.52 -14.02 -10.65
N ILE A 28 -9.87 -13.61 -9.43
CA ILE A 28 -10.30 -14.52 -8.36
C ILE A 28 -11.46 -15.40 -8.85
N GLY A 29 -12.49 -14.80 -9.45
CA GLY A 29 -13.64 -15.53 -9.99
C GLY A 29 -13.28 -16.51 -11.11
N ARG A 30 -12.20 -16.27 -11.85
CA ARG A 30 -11.73 -17.15 -12.94
C ARG A 30 -10.81 -18.27 -12.47
N LEU A 31 -10.22 -18.20 -11.28
CA LEU A 31 -9.26 -19.20 -10.80
C LEU A 31 -9.80 -20.64 -10.86
N ALA A 32 -11.07 -20.85 -10.51
CA ALA A 32 -11.71 -22.16 -10.55
C ALA A 32 -11.86 -22.75 -11.98
N THR A 33 -11.86 -21.88 -12.99
CA THR A 33 -12.02 -22.25 -14.41
C THR A 33 -10.69 -22.45 -15.14
N LEU A 34 -9.56 -22.09 -14.51
CA LEU A 34 -8.23 -22.28 -15.09
C LEU A 34 -7.84 -23.76 -15.10
N GLU A 35 -7.05 -24.11 -16.11
CA GLU A 35 -6.40 -25.41 -16.19
C GLU A 35 -5.48 -25.61 -14.98
N LYS A 36 -5.35 -26.85 -14.53
CA LYS A 36 -4.60 -27.22 -13.30
C LYS A 36 -3.21 -26.58 -13.24
N HIS A 37 -2.46 -26.64 -14.34
CA HIS A 37 -1.11 -26.10 -14.46
C HIS A 37 -1.03 -24.56 -14.49
N GLU A 38 -2.15 -23.85 -14.76
CA GLU A 38 -2.22 -22.39 -14.82
C GLU A 38 -2.68 -21.76 -13.50
N ARG A 39 -3.32 -22.54 -12.61
CA ARG A 39 -3.92 -22.05 -11.36
C ARG A 39 -2.90 -21.36 -10.46
N LEU A 40 -1.72 -21.96 -10.30
CA LEU A 40 -0.66 -21.41 -9.44
C LEU A 40 -0.18 -20.05 -9.94
N ALA A 41 0.11 -19.94 -11.23
CA ALA A 41 0.48 -18.68 -11.86
C ALA A 41 -0.64 -17.62 -11.76
N GLY A 42 -1.90 -18.06 -11.88
CA GLY A 42 -3.08 -17.23 -11.66
C GLY A 42 -3.16 -16.66 -10.24
N ILE A 43 -2.94 -17.51 -9.21
CA ILE A 43 -2.91 -17.10 -7.80
C ILE A 43 -1.80 -16.08 -7.56
N GLN A 44 -0.58 -16.37 -8.00
CA GLN A 44 0.56 -15.45 -7.87
C GLN A 44 0.30 -14.10 -8.55
N GLN A 45 -0.39 -14.10 -9.70
CA GLN A 45 -0.76 -12.86 -10.36
C GLN A 45 -1.75 -12.04 -9.53
N VAL A 46 -2.73 -12.66 -8.89
CA VAL A 46 -3.65 -11.97 -7.98
C VAL A 46 -2.90 -11.45 -6.75
N GLN A 47 -2.00 -12.23 -6.17
CA GLN A 47 -1.18 -11.81 -5.03
C GLN A 47 -0.35 -10.57 -5.35
N ARG A 48 0.32 -10.54 -6.51
CA ARG A 48 1.05 -9.34 -6.97
C ARG A 48 0.15 -8.12 -7.12
N LEU A 49 -1.04 -8.28 -7.70
CA LEU A 49 -2.00 -7.17 -7.82
C LEU A 49 -2.47 -6.66 -6.44
N LEU A 50 -2.64 -7.54 -5.45
CA LEU A 50 -2.99 -7.14 -4.08
C LEU A 50 -1.86 -6.35 -3.40
N VAL A 51 -0.60 -6.71 -3.67
CA VAL A 51 0.57 -5.94 -3.22
C VAL A 51 0.61 -4.57 -3.90
N ASP A 52 0.34 -4.50 -5.21
CA ASP A 52 0.27 -3.23 -5.94
C ASP A 52 -0.84 -2.32 -5.39
N VAL A 53 -1.99 -2.88 -5.01
CA VAL A 53 -3.07 -2.12 -4.36
C VAL A 53 -2.64 -1.61 -2.99
N GLU A 54 -1.95 -2.41 -2.16
CA GLU A 54 -1.43 -1.94 -0.88
C GLU A 54 -0.45 -0.77 -1.07
N ASN A 55 0.48 -0.89 -2.03
CA ASN A 55 1.43 0.16 -2.39
C ASN A 55 0.73 1.45 -2.85
N LEU A 56 -0.36 1.33 -3.61
CA LEU A 56 -1.17 2.46 -4.03
C LEU A 56 -1.86 3.13 -2.83
N LEU A 57 -2.43 2.34 -1.91
CA LEU A 57 -3.09 2.86 -0.70
C LEU A 57 -2.12 3.58 0.24
N GLU A 58 -0.88 3.10 0.35
CA GLU A 58 0.18 3.80 1.08
C GLU A 58 0.51 5.16 0.44
N GLN A 59 0.63 5.22 -0.89
CA GLN A 59 0.85 6.48 -1.62
C GLN A 59 -0.31 7.44 -1.44
N MET A 60 -1.55 6.96 -1.56
CA MET A 60 -2.74 7.77 -1.29
C MET A 60 -2.70 8.34 0.13
N GLU A 61 -2.36 7.54 1.14
CA GLU A 61 -2.29 8.02 2.52
C GLU A 61 -1.23 9.11 2.70
N LEU A 62 -0.05 8.95 2.10
CA LEU A 62 0.99 9.97 2.12
C LEU A 62 0.52 11.27 1.47
N THR A 63 -0.09 11.21 0.29
CA THR A 63 -0.62 12.39 -0.40
C THR A 63 -1.76 13.06 0.38
N VAL A 64 -2.62 12.28 1.05
CA VAL A 64 -3.67 12.83 1.92
C VAL A 64 -3.08 13.56 3.13
N ARG A 65 -1.96 13.06 3.68
CA ARG A 65 -1.27 13.72 4.81
C ARG A 65 -0.63 15.06 4.42
N GLU A 66 -0.30 15.26 3.15
CA GLU A 66 0.24 16.52 2.61
C GLU A 66 -0.85 17.59 2.41
N LEU A 67 -2.14 17.22 2.43
CA LEU A 67 -3.25 18.18 2.39
C LEU A 67 -3.35 18.96 3.70
N ASP A 68 -3.90 20.17 3.62
CA ASP A 68 -4.15 21.02 4.79
C ASP A 68 -5.01 20.25 5.83
N PRO A 69 -4.55 20.13 7.10
CA PRO A 69 -5.27 19.45 8.18
C PRO A 69 -6.71 19.93 8.39
N SER A 70 -6.99 21.19 8.09
CA SER A 70 -8.30 21.83 8.23
C SER A 70 -9.19 21.70 6.99
N SER A 71 -8.67 21.16 5.89
CA SER A 71 -9.43 21.02 4.64
C SER A 71 -10.46 19.89 4.73
N SER A 72 -11.66 20.15 4.19
CA SER A 72 -12.71 19.13 4.04
C SER A 72 -12.30 17.99 3.11
N GLU A 73 -11.41 18.27 2.15
CA GLU A 73 -10.90 17.27 1.22
C GLU A 73 -10.05 16.21 1.91
N ARG A 74 -9.19 16.61 2.85
CA ARG A 74 -8.39 15.67 3.65
C ARG A 74 -9.29 14.67 4.37
N GLY A 75 -10.30 15.15 5.09
CA GLY A 75 -11.24 14.27 5.80
C GLY A 75 -12.01 13.32 4.87
N LYS A 76 -12.40 13.80 3.68
CA LYS A 76 -13.04 12.97 2.65
C LYS A 76 -12.12 11.84 2.19
N TYR A 77 -10.87 12.14 1.84
CA TYR A 77 -9.94 11.12 1.35
C TYR A 77 -9.43 10.18 2.45
N GLU A 78 -9.27 10.64 3.70
CA GLU A 78 -8.97 9.77 4.84
C GLU A 78 -10.04 8.69 5.03
N LEU A 79 -11.32 9.06 4.90
CA LEU A 79 -12.43 8.10 4.98
C LEU A 79 -12.38 7.10 3.81
N ARG A 80 -12.10 7.57 2.59
CA ARG A 80 -11.99 6.69 1.41
C ARG A 80 -10.84 5.70 1.52
N VAL A 81 -9.63 6.16 1.87
CA VAL A 81 -8.46 5.28 2.06
C VAL A 81 -8.76 4.20 3.12
N ARG A 82 -9.46 4.56 4.20
CA ARG A 82 -9.90 3.60 5.21
C ARG A 82 -10.88 2.57 4.65
N SER A 83 -11.84 2.99 3.85
CA SER A 83 -12.78 2.08 3.17
C SER A 83 -12.02 1.13 2.24
N TYR A 84 -11.14 1.66 1.41
CA TYR A 84 -10.37 0.88 0.46
C TYR A 84 -9.46 -0.15 1.12
N ARG A 85 -8.87 0.16 2.28
CA ARG A 85 -8.15 -0.84 3.08
C ARG A 85 -9.04 -1.97 3.58
N ASN A 86 -10.28 -1.69 3.95
CA ASN A 86 -11.21 -2.73 4.35
C ASN A 86 -11.62 -3.60 3.16
N ASP A 87 -11.87 -2.99 2.01
CA ASP A 87 -12.20 -3.70 0.77
C ASP A 87 -11.04 -4.58 0.33
N LYS A 88 -9.78 -4.09 0.40
CA LYS A 88 -8.57 -4.88 0.12
C LYS A 88 -8.48 -6.12 1.02
N LYS A 89 -8.77 -5.99 2.32
CA LYS A 89 -8.83 -7.15 3.24
C LYS A 89 -9.91 -8.16 2.86
N GLN A 90 -11.03 -7.69 2.30
CA GLN A 90 -12.06 -8.60 1.78
C GLN A 90 -11.54 -9.34 0.56
N LEU A 91 -10.84 -8.66 -0.36
CA LEU A 91 -10.23 -9.30 -1.54
C LEU A 91 -9.15 -10.33 -1.15
N ASP A 92 -8.32 -10.05 -0.14
CA ASP A 92 -7.39 -11.04 0.42
C ASP A 92 -8.15 -12.29 0.88
N SER A 93 -9.22 -12.11 1.67
CA SER A 93 -10.04 -13.22 2.17
C SER A 93 -10.76 -13.98 1.04
N GLU A 94 -11.17 -13.31 -0.02
CA GLU A 94 -11.78 -13.94 -1.19
C GLU A 94 -10.77 -14.81 -1.94
N LEU A 95 -9.53 -14.33 -2.10
CA LEU A 95 -8.45 -15.11 -2.68
C LEU A 95 -8.15 -16.34 -1.81
N ASP A 96 -8.00 -16.18 -0.50
CA ASP A 96 -7.72 -17.30 0.42
C ASP A 96 -8.79 -18.39 0.31
N LYS A 97 -10.08 -18.01 0.31
CA LYS A 97 -11.20 -18.94 0.12
C LYS A 97 -11.18 -19.62 -1.25
N ALA A 98 -10.79 -18.90 -2.30
CA ALA A 98 -10.68 -19.47 -3.64
C ALA A 98 -9.55 -20.51 -3.68
N VAL A 99 -8.40 -20.21 -3.07
CA VAL A 99 -7.26 -21.15 -2.96
C VAL A 99 -7.63 -22.38 -2.14
N GLU A 100 -8.32 -22.21 -1.01
CA GLU A 100 -8.78 -23.34 -0.17
C GLU A 100 -9.67 -24.29 -0.95
N ARG A 101 -10.66 -23.77 -1.69
CA ARG A 101 -11.54 -24.57 -2.57
C ARG A 101 -10.77 -25.28 -3.69
N LEU A 102 -9.70 -24.68 -4.21
CA LEU A 102 -8.84 -25.33 -5.20
C LEU A 102 -8.08 -26.50 -4.57
N LYS A 103 -7.51 -26.31 -3.37
CA LYS A 103 -6.80 -27.36 -2.62
C LYS A 103 -7.72 -28.54 -2.27
N GLU A 104 -8.96 -28.28 -1.87
CA GLU A 104 -9.94 -29.35 -1.57
C GLU A 104 -10.21 -30.29 -2.76
N ASN A 105 -10.06 -29.78 -3.99
CA ASN A 105 -10.30 -30.52 -5.23
C ASN A 105 -9.01 -30.93 -5.95
N ALA A 106 -7.85 -30.66 -5.36
CA ALA A 106 -6.54 -30.92 -5.94
C ALA A 106 -6.09 -32.37 -5.70
N ASP A 107 -5.28 -32.90 -6.62
CA ASP A 107 -4.57 -34.15 -6.39
C ASP A 107 -3.28 -33.92 -5.57
N ARG A 108 -2.61 -35.01 -5.18
CA ARG A 108 -1.44 -34.95 -4.31
C ARG A 108 -0.30 -34.09 -4.88
N ASP A 109 -0.08 -34.15 -6.18
CA ASP A 109 1.01 -33.44 -6.83
C ASP A 109 0.70 -31.94 -6.89
N GLU A 110 -0.54 -31.55 -7.15
CA GLU A 110 -1.00 -30.15 -7.06
C GLU A 110 -0.91 -29.59 -5.63
N LEU A 111 -1.29 -30.38 -4.61
CA LEU A 111 -1.19 -29.95 -3.23
C LEU A 111 0.26 -29.63 -2.82
N MET A 112 1.21 -30.48 -3.24
CA MET A 112 2.64 -30.24 -3.00
C MET A 112 3.15 -28.98 -3.72
N ALA A 113 2.67 -28.73 -4.94
CA ALA A 113 3.02 -27.52 -5.68
C ALA A 113 2.43 -26.27 -5.00
N PHE A 114 1.18 -26.30 -4.56
CA PHE A 114 0.57 -25.19 -3.84
C PHE A 114 1.32 -24.87 -2.54
N ASP A 115 1.63 -25.87 -1.72
CA ASP A 115 2.29 -25.63 -0.43
C ASP A 115 3.73 -25.13 -0.58
N ASN A 116 4.48 -25.61 -1.58
CA ASN A 116 5.84 -25.13 -1.83
C ASN A 116 5.84 -23.69 -2.37
N GLU A 117 5.11 -23.41 -3.46
CA GLU A 117 5.20 -22.09 -4.11
C GLU A 117 4.48 -20.99 -3.32
N ILE A 118 3.35 -21.26 -2.67
CA ILE A 118 2.64 -20.24 -1.88
C ILE A 118 3.48 -19.87 -0.66
N SER A 119 4.16 -20.84 -0.03
CA SER A 119 5.05 -20.60 1.10
C SER A 119 6.25 -19.72 0.72
N LEU A 120 6.86 -19.98 -0.45
CA LEU A 120 7.95 -19.17 -0.97
C LEU A 120 7.51 -17.73 -1.27
N ASP A 121 6.34 -17.54 -1.92
CA ASP A 121 5.84 -16.21 -2.24
C ASP A 121 5.49 -15.40 -0.99
N GLN A 122 4.95 -16.04 0.06
CA GLN A 122 4.74 -15.39 1.35
C GLN A 122 6.05 -14.94 2.00
N GLN A 123 7.10 -15.75 1.88
CA GLN A 123 8.42 -15.39 2.41
C GLN A 123 9.00 -14.18 1.66
N ASP A 124 8.91 -14.15 0.34
CA ASP A 124 9.38 -13.05 -0.49
C ASP A 124 8.61 -11.74 -0.20
N GLN A 125 7.28 -11.83 -0.03
CA GLN A 125 6.46 -10.69 0.35
C GLN A 125 6.80 -10.15 1.75
N LEU A 126 7.16 -11.01 2.71
CA LEU A 126 7.59 -10.58 4.04
C LEU A 126 8.94 -9.85 3.98
N ILE A 127 9.87 -10.32 3.15
CA ILE A 127 11.15 -9.66 2.91
C ILE A 127 10.92 -8.27 2.31
N GLU A 128 10.09 -8.18 1.27
CA GLU A 128 9.79 -6.91 0.60
C GLU A 128 9.11 -5.90 1.55
N ASN A 129 8.13 -6.34 2.34
CA ASN A 129 7.51 -5.49 3.36
C ASN A 129 8.51 -5.02 4.43
N THR A 130 9.43 -5.90 4.86
CA THR A 130 10.47 -5.54 5.84
C THR A 130 11.42 -4.47 5.28
N GLU A 131 11.88 -4.63 4.04
CA GLU A 131 12.71 -3.64 3.37
C GLU A 131 11.98 -2.31 3.17
N ARG A 132 10.70 -2.34 2.82
CA ARG A 132 9.87 -1.14 2.63
C ARG A 132 9.66 -0.39 3.95
N LEU A 133 9.39 -1.11 5.04
CA LEU A 133 9.29 -0.53 6.38
C LEU A 133 10.59 0.15 6.81
N GLU A 134 11.73 -0.49 6.60
CA GLU A 134 13.03 0.10 6.92
C GLU A 134 13.30 1.39 6.13
N ARG A 135 13.00 1.42 4.81
CA ARG A 135 13.17 2.63 3.99
C ARG A 135 12.28 3.78 4.48
N THR A 136 11.04 3.47 4.85
CA THR A 136 10.07 4.46 5.33
C THR A 136 10.47 4.99 6.72
N SER A 137 10.94 4.10 7.60
CA SER A 137 11.47 4.46 8.92
C SER A 137 12.68 5.39 8.81
N ARG A 138 13.64 5.08 7.92
CA ARG A 138 14.80 5.95 7.65
C ARG A 138 14.38 7.31 7.13
N ARG A 139 13.45 7.37 6.17
CA ARG A 139 12.92 8.64 5.65
C ARG A 139 12.25 9.46 6.75
N LEU A 140 11.43 8.84 7.60
CA LEU A 140 10.81 9.53 8.74
C LEU A 140 11.83 10.05 9.75
N GLN A 141 12.85 9.26 10.10
CA GLN A 141 13.93 9.68 10.99
C GLN A 141 14.74 10.85 10.40
N ASP A 142 15.07 10.81 9.11
CA ASP A 142 15.78 11.90 8.44
C ASP A 142 14.91 13.17 8.38
N THR A 143 13.60 13.02 8.15
CA THR A 143 12.68 14.16 8.17
C THR A 143 12.56 14.76 9.58
N TYR A 144 12.45 13.92 10.60
CA TYR A 144 12.41 14.37 12.00
C TYR A 144 13.70 15.10 12.40
N ARG A 145 14.88 14.56 12.05
CA ARG A 145 16.17 15.22 12.30
C ARG A 145 16.24 16.58 11.61
N MET A 146 15.82 16.66 10.34
CA MET A 146 15.79 17.91 9.59
C MET A 146 14.87 18.95 10.23
N VAL A 147 13.66 18.57 10.69
CA VAL A 147 12.75 19.51 11.37
C VAL A 147 13.36 20.03 12.67
N VAL A 148 13.97 19.15 13.49
CA VAL A 148 14.66 19.54 14.74
C VAL A 148 15.84 20.47 14.47
N GLU A 149 16.62 20.22 13.42
CA GLU A 149 17.72 21.10 13.00
C GLU A 149 17.20 22.50 12.60
N THR A 150 16.06 22.60 11.92
CA THR A 150 15.43 23.90 11.60
C THR A 150 14.90 24.66 12.81
N GLU A 151 14.42 24.00 13.88
CA GLU A 151 14.08 24.70 15.13
C GLU A 151 15.33 25.26 15.82
N GLN A 152 16.45 24.52 15.79
CA GLN A 152 17.68 24.94 16.45
C GLN A 152 18.37 26.11 15.72
N VAL A 153 18.29 26.16 14.38
CA VAL A 153 18.80 27.30 13.59
C VAL A 153 17.92 28.55 13.75
N GLY A 154 16.59 28.38 13.91
CA GLY A 154 15.67 29.48 14.19
C GLY A 154 15.86 30.12 15.57
N LEU A 155 16.28 29.33 16.57
CA LEU A 155 16.63 29.84 17.89
C LEU A 155 18.01 30.52 17.89
N VAL A 156 19.03 29.92 17.27
CA VAL A 156 20.39 30.48 17.25
C VAL A 156 20.49 31.80 16.49
N SER A 157 19.66 32.01 15.44
CA SER A 157 19.60 33.29 14.73
C SER A 157 18.83 34.38 15.50
N PHE A 158 17.86 34.02 16.34
CA PHE A 158 17.11 34.98 17.16
C PHE A 158 17.89 35.50 18.38
N TRP A 159 18.79 34.70 18.96
CA TRP A 159 19.63 35.14 20.09
C TRP A 159 20.91 35.90 19.67
N SER A 160 21.24 35.92 18.36
CA SER A 160 22.46 36.59 17.86
C SER A 160 22.24 38.06 17.47
N ASP A 161 21.00 38.52 17.26
CA ASP A 161 20.68 39.90 16.86
C ASP A 161 20.25 40.80 18.03
N GLY A 162 20.26 40.28 19.27
CA GLY A 162 19.77 40.97 20.47
C GLY A 162 20.83 41.59 21.39
N LEU A 163 22.12 41.62 21.02
CA LEU A 163 23.19 42.19 21.85
C LEU A 163 24.13 43.08 21.04
N MET A 164 23.71 44.32 20.82
CA MET A 164 24.46 45.57 20.64
C MET A 164 23.38 46.64 20.36
N THR A 165 23.02 47.55 21.26
CA THR A 165 23.86 48.62 21.81
C THR A 165 23.13 49.25 23.01
N VAL A 166 23.93 49.80 23.92
CA VAL A 166 23.56 50.86 24.89
C VAL A 166 22.81 52.01 24.23
#